data_AF-A0A349JLR9-F1
#
_entry.id   AF-A0A349JLR9-F1
#
_cell.length_a   1.000
_cell.length_b   1.000
_cell.length_c   1.000
_cell.angle_alpha   90.00
_cell.angle_beta   90.00
_cell.angle_gamma   90.00
#
_symmetry.space_group_name_H-M   'P 1'
#
loop_
_entity.id
_entity.type
_entity.pdbx_description
1 polymer ?
#
loop_
_entity_poly.entity_id
_entity_poly.type
_entity_poly.pdbx_seq_one_letter_code
_entity_poly.pdbx_strand_id
1 'polypeptide(L)' 'MREAAGLSQSALAKQIPDKTGAKTLTQQAISNWERGIDEPELTIAQMKALCEALGKTLKDLPNNLGPPNRD' A
#
# COMPACT_ATOMS: atom_id res chain seq x y z
N MET A 1 1.85 -8.30 4.57
CA MET A 1 2.43 -7.10 5.24
C MET A 1 1.39 -6.32 6.03
N ARG A 2 0.31 -5.82 5.40
CA ARG A 2 -0.78 -5.14 6.11
C ARG A 2 -1.40 -5.98 7.24
N GLU A 3 -1.40 -7.30 7.07
CA GLU A 3 -1.87 -8.26 8.05
C GLU A 3 -1.05 -8.21 9.35
N ALA A 4 0.26 -7.96 9.27
CA ALA A 4 1.12 -7.77 10.44
C ALA A 4 0.78 -6.47 11.20
N ALA A 5 0.21 -5.48 10.51
CA ALA A 5 -0.34 -4.26 11.09
C ALA A 5 -1.82 -4.41 11.50
N GLY A 6 -2.42 -5.62 11.36
CA GLY A 6 -3.82 -5.87 11.68
C GLY A 6 -4.83 -5.23 10.72
N LEU A 7 -4.41 -4.84 9.51
CA LEU A 7 -5.23 -4.10 8.57
C LEU A 7 -5.82 -4.99 7.46
N SER A 8 -7.10 -4.77 7.16
CA SER A 8 -7.73 -5.22 5.92
C SER A 8 -7.28 -4.36 4.73
N GLN A 9 -7.48 -4.82 3.49
CA GLN A 9 -7.19 -4.02 2.29
C GLN A 9 -7.96 -2.70 2.29
N SER A 10 -9.24 -2.73 2.66
CA SER A 10 -10.08 -1.53 2.72
C SER A 10 -9.62 -0.58 3.84
N ALA A 11 -9.22 -1.12 4.99
CA ALA A 11 -8.70 -0.31 6.09
C ALA A 11 -7.40 0.39 5.70
N LEU A 12 -6.46 -0.32 5.06
CA LEU A 12 -5.23 0.28 4.55
C LEU A 12 -5.51 1.34 3.48
N ALA A 13 -6.41 1.05 2.54
CA ALA A 13 -6.75 1.97 1.46
C ALA A 13 -7.26 3.31 2.00
N LYS A 14 -8.07 3.30 3.06
CA LYS A 14 -8.60 4.50 3.73
C LYS A 14 -7.55 5.36 4.42
N GLN A 15 -6.36 4.82 4.71
CA GLN A 15 -5.27 5.59 5.33
C GLN A 15 -4.43 6.35 4.31
N ILE A 16 -4.57 6.04 3.01
CA ILE A 16 -3.71 6.59 1.97
C ILE A 16 -4.56 7.49 1.06
N PRO A 17 -4.27 8.80 0.96
CA PRO A 17 -4.97 9.68 0.04
C PRO A 17 -4.71 9.25 -1.43
N ASP A 18 -5.63 9.54 -2.33
CA ASP A 18 -5.42 9.40 -3.76
C ASP A 18 -4.56 10.54 -4.33
N LYS A 19 -4.24 10.51 -5.63
CA LYS A 19 -3.38 11.52 -6.25
C LYS A 19 -3.98 12.94 -6.18
N THR A 20 -5.28 13.08 -5.98
CA THR A 20 -5.97 14.37 -5.85
C THR A 20 -6.01 14.90 -4.43
N GLY A 21 -5.78 14.02 -3.44
CA GLY A 21 -5.93 14.34 -2.02
C GLY A 21 -7.37 14.50 -1.54
N ALA A 22 -8.36 14.43 -2.45
CA ALA A 22 -9.77 14.60 -2.12
C ALA A 22 -10.43 13.28 -1.68
N LYS A 23 -9.83 12.14 -2.03
CA LYS A 23 -10.31 10.80 -1.68
C LYS A 23 -9.15 9.97 -1.16
N THR A 24 -9.46 8.76 -0.71
CA THR A 24 -8.48 7.74 -0.39
C THR A 24 -8.35 6.75 -1.53
N LEU A 25 -7.31 5.91 -1.49
CA LEU A 25 -7.21 4.78 -2.38
C LEU A 25 -8.42 3.84 -2.22
N THR A 26 -8.63 3.01 -3.23
CA THR A 26 -9.67 1.98 -3.20
C THR A 26 -9.11 0.67 -2.69
N GLN A 27 -9.98 -0.18 -2.14
CA GLN A 27 -9.61 -1.56 -1.79
C GLN A 27 -9.04 -2.30 -3.01
N GLN A 28 -9.61 -2.07 -4.19
CA GLN A 28 -9.19 -2.74 -5.43
C GLN A 28 -7.75 -2.40 -5.79
N ALA A 29 -7.31 -1.15 -5.59
CA ALA A 29 -5.92 -0.75 -5.84
C ALA A 29 -4.95 -1.56 -4.97
N ILE A 30 -5.23 -1.67 -3.66
CA ILE A 30 -4.41 -2.48 -2.74
C ILE A 30 -4.42 -3.95 -3.17
N SER A 31 -5.56 -4.48 -3.58
CA SER A 31 -5.68 -5.86 -4.07
C SER A 31 -4.84 -6.11 -5.33
N ASN A 32 -4.83 -5.17 -6.28
CA ASN A 32 -4.02 -5.28 -7.48
C ASN A 32 -2.51 -5.28 -7.15
N TRP A 33 -2.08 -4.42 -6.23
CA TRP A 33 -0.69 -4.40 -5.75
C TRP A 33 -0.30 -5.73 -5.10
N GLU A 34 -1.12 -6.23 -4.18
CA GLU A 34 -0.86 -7.50 -3.46
C GLU A 34 -0.88 -8.72 -4.38
N ARG A 35 -1.51 -8.62 -5.56
CA ARG A 35 -1.53 -9.67 -6.59
C ARG A 35 -0.45 -9.48 -7.65
N GLY A 36 0.30 -8.39 -7.62
CA GLY A 36 1.30 -8.04 -8.64
C GLY A 36 0.69 -7.69 -9.99
N ILE A 37 -0.58 -7.26 -10.04
CA ILE A 37 -1.25 -6.83 -11.28
C ILE A 37 -0.78 -5.43 -11.67
N ASP A 38 -0.66 -4.54 -10.68
CA ASP A 38 -0.24 -3.14 -10.87
C ASP A 38 0.92 -2.81 -9.94
N GLU A 39 1.88 -2.03 -10.44
CA GLU A 39 2.94 -1.45 -9.62
C GLU A 39 2.44 -0.15 -8.96
N PRO A 40 2.63 0.04 -7.64
CA PRO A 40 2.19 1.23 -6.93
C PRO A 40 2.96 2.49 -7.36
N GLU A 41 2.28 3.42 -8.03
CA GLU A 41 2.78 4.77 -8.26
C GLU A 41 2.29 5.73 -7.18
N LEU A 42 3.13 6.02 -6.19
CA LEU A 42 2.80 6.87 -5.07
C LEU A 42 3.65 8.14 -5.04
N THR A 43 3.02 9.27 -4.75
CA THR A 43 3.72 10.50 -4.37
C THR A 43 4.43 10.31 -3.03
N ILE A 44 5.39 11.19 -2.70
CA ILE A 44 6.11 11.14 -1.43
C ILE A 44 5.15 11.18 -0.23
N ALA A 45 4.07 11.99 -0.29
CA ALA A 45 3.08 12.06 0.79
C ALA A 45 2.32 10.74 0.97
N GLN A 46 1.91 10.12 -0.14
CA GLN A 46 1.22 8.82 -0.11
C GLN A 46 2.14 7.70 0.40
N MET A 47 3.42 7.73 0.00
CA MET A 47 4.42 6.77 0.49
C MET A 47 4.64 6.90 2.00
N LYS A 48 4.67 8.14 2.53
CA LYS A 48 4.74 8.38 3.98
C LYS A 48 3.50 7.85 4.69
N ALA A 49 2.30 8.12 4.17
CA ALA A 49 1.06 7.61 4.75
C ALA A 49 1.00 6.07 4.74
N LEU A 50 1.49 5.43 3.67
CA LEU A 50 1.64 3.97 3.60
C LEU A 50 2.56 3.45 4.72
N CYS A 51 3.75 4.05 4.88
CA CYS A 51 4.70 3.70 5.93
C CYS A 51 4.09 3.84 7.34
N GLU A 52 3.44 4.97 7.60
CA GLU A 52 2.77 5.25 8.88
C GLU A 52 1.65 4.26 9.17
N ALA A 53 0.78 3.99 8.19
CA ALA A 53 -0.32 3.02 8.33
C ALA A 53 0.18 1.61 8.64
N LEU A 54 1.35 1.24 8.12
CA LEU A 54 1.95 -0.07 8.32
C LEU A 54 2.86 -0.15 9.56
N GLY A 55 3.13 0.98 10.22
CA GLY A 55 4.11 1.06 11.31
C GLY A 55 5.53 0.68 10.86
N LYS A 56 5.89 1.01 9.62
CA LYS A 56 7.16 0.62 8.97
C LYS A 56 7.89 1.85 8.44
N THR A 57 9.21 1.75 8.28
CA THR A 57 9.97 2.72 7.49
C THR A 57 10.04 2.28 6.03
N LEU A 58 10.41 3.21 5.13
CA LEU A 58 10.61 2.90 3.72
C LEU A 58 11.59 1.72 3.49
N LYS A 59 12.60 1.57 4.38
CA LYS A 59 13.58 0.48 4.29
C LYS A 59 13.02 -0.89 4.69
N ASP A 60 11.93 -0.92 5.45
CA ASP A 60 11.27 -2.15 5.89
C ASP A 60 10.21 -2.64 4.89
N LEU A 61 9.95 -1.84 3.83
CA LEU A 61 9.09 -2.20 2.74
C LEU A 61 9.86 -3.10 1.74
N PRO A 62 9.22 -4.14 1.19
CA PRO A 62 9.77 -4.91 0.10
C PRO A 62 9.80 -4.04 -1.16
N ASN A 63 10.69 -4.40 -2.08
CA ASN A 63 10.75 -3.76 -3.39
C ASN A 63 9.48 -4.01 -4.22
N ASN A 64 8.71 -5.07 -3.91
CA ASN A 64 7.45 -5.40 -4.56
C ASN A 64 6.37 -5.74 -3.51
N LEU A 65 5.20 -5.11 -3.61
CA LEU A 65 4.05 -5.37 -2.72
C LEU A 65 3.25 -6.62 -3.10
N GLY A 66 3.46 -7.13 -4.31
CA GLY A 66 2.88 -8.36 -4.84
C GLY A 66 3.49 -9.62 -4.21
N PRO A 67 3.07 -10.81 -4.68
CA PRO A 67 3.62 -12.06 -4.17
C PRO A 67 5.15 -12.06 -4.35
N PRO A 68 5.91 -12.63 -3.40
CA PRO A 68 7.34 -12.86 -3.61
C PRO A 68 7.48 -13.64 -4.90
N ASN A 69 8.33 -13.14 -5.81
CA ASN A 69 8.56 -13.73 -7.12
C ASN A 69 8.63 -15.26 -6.95
N ARG A 70 7.69 -15.98 -7.57
CA ARG A 70 7.87 -17.42 -7.74
C ARG A 70 8.91 -17.54 -8.84
N ASP A 71 10.15 -17.78 -8.45
CA ASP A 71 11.11 -18.46 -9.32
C ASP A 71 10.48 -19.74 -9.90
#